data_AF-Q9W333-F1
#
_entry.id   AF-Q9W333-F1
#
_cell.length_a   1.000
_cell.length_b   1.000
_cell.length_c   1.000
_cell.angle_alpha   90.00
_cell.angle_beta   90.00
_cell.angle_gamma   90.00
#
_symmetry.space_group_name_H-M   'P 1'
#
loop_
_entity.id
_entity.type
_entity.pdbx_description
1 polymer ?
#
loop_
_entity_poly.entity_id
_entity_poly.type
_entity_poly.pdbx_seq_one_letter_code
_entity_poly.pdbx_strand_id
1 'polypeptide(L)'
;MLLSEDRLEHYKTSLEQQLKHLATTIRSYLCLKSATTPQLSNQANRLWELGQRYRLVTGSNQVATFALLSVCHDVYRSLQDSISKLVSELGQISAQVTDFEIECLHLCNEQQQTKTPAALTEFRNFLEESLKLLQNQVKYLELHLSQLQPKFSAPESSLESFKSDLQLPEPAEARITLGLAKIERLSSFPLTL
;
A
#
# COMPACT_ATOMS: atom_id res chain seq x y z
N MET A 1 20.20 -16.19 30.92
CA MET A 1 19.39 -17.40 31.22
C MET A 1 18.75 -17.85 29.91
N LEU A 2 18.78 -19.15 29.58
CA LEU A 2 18.01 -19.65 28.44
C LEU A 2 16.51 -19.54 28.77
N LEU A 3 15.70 -19.00 27.85
CA LEU A 3 14.24 -19.04 27.98
C LEU A 3 13.78 -20.46 28.30
N SER A 4 12.75 -20.60 29.13
CA SER A 4 12.05 -21.87 29.26
C SER A 4 11.43 -22.26 27.92
N GLU A 5 11.42 -23.55 27.60
CA GLU A 5 10.88 -24.09 26.34
C GLU A 5 9.44 -23.61 26.06
N ASP A 6 8.59 -23.61 27.10
CA ASP A 6 7.21 -23.10 27.02
C ASP A 6 7.12 -21.63 26.55
N ARG A 7 8.09 -20.80 26.97
CA ARG A 7 8.14 -19.37 26.60
C ARG A 7 8.62 -19.22 25.16
N LEU A 8 9.60 -20.02 24.76
CA LEU A 8 10.10 -20.00 23.38
C LEU A 8 8.99 -20.43 22.41
N GLU A 9 8.27 -21.51 22.72
CA GLU A 9 7.14 -21.99 21.92
C GLU A 9 5.99 -20.98 21.89
N HIS A 10 5.76 -20.23 22.97
CA HIS A 10 4.82 -19.11 22.97
C HIS A 10 5.21 -18.02 21.95
N TYR A 11 6.45 -17.52 22.00
CA TYR A 11 6.93 -16.52 21.05
C TYR A 11 6.89 -17.02 19.61
N LYS A 12 7.31 -18.26 19.36
CA LYS A 12 7.25 -18.90 18.05
C LYS A 12 5.83 -18.93 17.51
N THR A 13 4.87 -19.39 18.31
CA THR A 13 3.46 -19.44 17.93
C THR A 13 2.88 -18.04 17.69
N SER A 14 3.17 -17.09 18.57
CA SER A 14 2.75 -15.69 18.48
C SER A 14 3.25 -15.04 17.18
N LEU A 15 4.55 -15.11 16.94
CA LEU A 15 5.20 -14.54 15.75
C LEU A 15 4.71 -15.19 14.45
N GLU A 16 4.53 -16.51 14.43
CA GLU A 16 3.94 -17.19 13.26
C GLU A 16 2.50 -16.74 12.99
N GLN A 17 1.69 -16.57 14.03
CA GLN A 17 0.31 -16.08 13.89
C GLN A 17 0.28 -14.64 13.37
N GLN A 18 1.13 -13.77 13.91
CA GLN A 18 1.26 -12.39 13.43
C GLN A 18 1.72 -12.33 11.98
N LEU A 19 2.72 -13.14 11.58
CA LEU A 19 3.17 -13.23 10.19
C LEU A 19 2.05 -13.71 9.26
N LYS A 20 1.31 -14.76 9.65
CA LYS A 20 0.16 -15.26 8.88
C LYS A 20 -0.92 -14.19 8.73
N HIS A 21 -1.23 -13.48 9.82
CA HIS A 21 -2.20 -12.38 9.81
C HIS A 21 -1.75 -11.25 8.87
N LEU A 22 -0.51 -10.78 9.01
CA LEU A 22 0.11 -9.78 8.12
C LEU A 22 0.05 -10.21 6.66
N ALA A 23 0.39 -11.45 6.35
CA ALA A 23 0.35 -11.96 4.98
C ALA A 23 -1.08 -11.94 4.41
N THR A 24 -2.09 -12.26 5.22
CA THR A 24 -3.50 -12.14 4.82
C THR A 24 -3.90 -10.67 4.60
N THR A 25 -3.51 -9.76 5.49
CA THR A 25 -3.79 -8.32 5.34
C THR A 25 -3.14 -7.75 4.08
N ILE A 26 -1.87 -8.07 3.83
CA ILE A 26 -1.14 -7.64 2.63
C ILE A 26 -1.81 -8.21 1.36
N ARG A 27 -2.23 -9.48 1.35
CA ARG A 27 -2.99 -10.05 0.21
C ARG A 27 -4.30 -9.32 -0.02
N SER A 28 -5.06 -9.05 1.05
CA SER A 28 -6.30 -8.28 0.98
C SER A 28 -6.07 -6.92 0.35
N TYR A 29 -5.03 -6.21 0.79
CA TYR A 29 -4.62 -4.93 0.21
C TYR A 29 -4.29 -5.06 -1.29
N LEU A 30 -3.50 -6.05 -1.69
CA LEU A 30 -3.13 -6.27 -3.10
C LEU A 30 -4.37 -6.60 -3.96
N CYS A 31 -5.29 -7.41 -3.44
CA CYS A 31 -6.57 -7.69 -4.10
C CYS A 31 -7.41 -6.42 -4.26
N LEU A 32 -7.56 -5.62 -3.19
CA LEU A 32 -8.26 -4.34 -3.24
C LEU A 32 -7.63 -3.39 -4.26
N LYS A 33 -6.31 -3.24 -4.25
CA LYS A 33 -5.55 -2.45 -5.22
C LYS A 33 -5.85 -2.94 -6.64
N SER A 34 -5.69 -4.23 -6.92
CA SER A 34 -5.93 -4.80 -8.26
C SER A 34 -7.38 -4.57 -8.75
N ALA A 35 -8.37 -4.67 -7.85
CA ALA A 35 -9.77 -4.45 -8.18
C ALA A 35 -10.11 -2.97 -8.43
N THR A 36 -9.41 -2.05 -7.75
CA THR A 36 -9.63 -0.59 -7.86
C THR A 36 -8.82 0.05 -8.99
N THR A 37 -7.68 -0.52 -9.39
CA THR A 37 -6.80 0.01 -10.45
C THR A 37 -7.55 0.34 -11.77
N PRO A 38 -8.41 -0.52 -12.34
CA PRO A 38 -9.14 -0.18 -13.56
C PRO A 38 -10.09 1.01 -13.38
N GLN A 39 -10.76 1.09 -12.22
CA GLN A 39 -11.68 2.18 -11.90
C GLN A 39 -10.91 3.49 -11.73
N LEU A 40 -9.79 3.48 -11.00
CA LEU A 40 -8.92 4.64 -10.84
C LEU A 40 -8.39 5.15 -12.20
N SER A 41 -7.94 4.25 -13.07
CA SER A 41 -7.48 4.61 -14.42
C SER A 41 -8.60 5.27 -15.24
N ASN A 42 -9.80 4.67 -15.26
CA ASN A 42 -10.95 5.22 -15.97
C ASN A 42 -11.39 6.59 -15.42
N GLN A 43 -11.42 6.75 -14.10
CA GLN A 43 -11.76 8.00 -13.45
C GLN A 43 -10.69 9.09 -13.72
N ALA A 44 -9.41 8.74 -13.74
CA ALA A 44 -8.34 9.68 -14.08
C ALA A 44 -8.44 10.16 -15.54
N ASN A 45 -8.71 9.24 -16.49
CA ASN A 45 -9.00 9.60 -17.88
C ASN A 45 -10.19 10.56 -17.94
N ARG A 46 -11.28 10.21 -17.24
CA ARG A 46 -12.49 11.03 -17.22
C ARG A 46 -12.25 12.42 -16.65
N LEU A 47 -11.50 12.52 -15.56
CA LEU A 47 -11.13 13.79 -14.95
C LEU A 47 -10.31 14.64 -15.91
N TRP A 48 -9.32 14.05 -16.57
CA TRP A 48 -8.50 14.74 -17.56
C TRP A 48 -9.33 15.26 -18.74
N GLU A 49 -10.20 14.43 -19.33
CA GLU A 49 -11.12 14.84 -20.41
C GLU A 49 -12.03 16.01 -20.00
N LEU A 50 -12.61 15.93 -18.80
CA LEU A 50 -13.46 16.99 -18.26
C LEU A 50 -12.65 18.27 -18.05
N GLY A 51 -11.39 18.17 -17.60
CA GLY A 51 -10.46 19.29 -17.50
C GLY A 51 -10.19 19.96 -18.85
N GLN A 52 -10.00 19.18 -19.92
CA GLN A 52 -9.84 19.73 -21.28
C GLN A 52 -11.11 20.45 -21.75
N ARG A 53 -12.29 19.90 -21.48
CA ARG A 53 -13.58 20.54 -21.83
C ARG A 53 -13.81 21.82 -21.02
N TYR A 54 -13.51 21.79 -19.72
CA TYR A 54 -13.57 22.97 -18.85
C TYR A 54 -12.75 24.11 -19.45
N ARG A 55 -11.50 23.84 -19.87
CA ARG A 55 -10.61 24.83 -20.49
C ARG A 55 -11.20 25.48 -21.73
N LEU A 56 -11.92 24.73 -22.58
CA LEU A 56 -12.55 25.26 -23.80
C LEU A 56 -13.77 26.14 -23.52
N VAL A 57 -14.46 25.90 -22.40
CA VAL A 57 -15.71 26.60 -22.05
C VAL A 57 -15.44 27.81 -21.14
N THR A 58 -14.35 27.80 -20.36
CA THR A 58 -13.95 28.91 -19.50
C THR A 58 -13.88 30.22 -20.28
N GLY A 59 -14.58 31.25 -19.77
CA GLY A 59 -14.62 32.59 -20.36
C GLY A 59 -15.72 32.81 -21.41
N SER A 60 -16.32 31.76 -21.98
CA SER A 60 -17.41 31.89 -22.96
C SER A 60 -18.79 31.66 -22.36
N ASN A 61 -18.94 30.66 -21.48
CA ASN A 61 -20.21 30.32 -20.85
C ASN A 61 -20.01 30.02 -19.37
N GLN A 62 -20.38 30.98 -18.51
CA GLN A 62 -20.19 30.85 -17.05
C GLN A 62 -20.98 29.69 -16.47
N VAL A 63 -22.24 29.51 -16.88
CA VAL A 63 -23.10 28.42 -16.38
C VAL A 63 -22.49 27.06 -16.69
N ALA A 64 -22.07 26.84 -17.93
CA ALA A 64 -21.41 25.60 -18.34
C ALA A 64 -20.03 25.42 -17.67
N THR A 65 -19.30 26.50 -17.44
CA THR A 65 -18.02 26.49 -16.70
C THR A 65 -18.21 25.98 -15.27
N PHE A 66 -19.17 26.53 -14.54
CA PHE A 66 -19.46 26.09 -13.16
C PHE A 66 -19.95 24.64 -13.12
N ALA A 67 -20.83 24.25 -14.03
CA ALA A 67 -21.31 22.87 -14.12
C ALA A 67 -20.16 21.88 -14.38
N LEU A 68 -19.28 22.17 -15.33
CA LEU A 68 -18.11 21.32 -15.62
C LEU A 68 -17.14 21.25 -14.44
N LEU A 69 -16.86 22.38 -13.79
CA LEU A 69 -15.98 22.41 -12.62
C LEU A 69 -16.52 21.55 -11.47
N SER A 70 -17.83 21.58 -11.24
CA SER A 70 -18.48 20.73 -10.24
C SER A 70 -18.25 19.25 -10.55
N VAL A 71 -18.52 18.82 -11.80
CA VAL A 71 -18.32 17.42 -12.20
C VAL A 71 -16.86 17.01 -12.10
N CYS A 72 -15.91 17.87 -12.49
CA CYS A 72 -14.49 17.60 -12.30
C CYS A 72 -14.15 17.39 -10.82
N HIS A 73 -14.72 18.21 -9.93
CA HIS A 73 -14.49 18.09 -8.49
C HIS A 73 -15.05 16.78 -7.92
N ASP A 74 -16.22 16.34 -8.39
CA ASP A 74 -16.82 15.07 -7.98
C ASP A 74 -15.95 13.86 -8.38
N VAL A 75 -15.43 13.85 -9.62
CA VAL A 75 -14.51 12.79 -10.08
C VAL A 75 -13.19 12.84 -9.31
N TYR A 76 -12.63 14.03 -9.09
CA TYR A 76 -11.41 14.20 -8.30
C TYR A 76 -11.58 13.69 -6.86
N ARG A 77 -12.69 14.04 -6.20
CA ARG A 77 -13.00 13.57 -4.86
C ARG A 77 -13.13 12.04 -4.83
N SER A 78 -13.82 11.44 -5.81
CA SER A 78 -13.92 9.98 -5.88
C SER A 78 -12.55 9.29 -6.04
N LEU A 79 -11.64 9.86 -6.82
CA LEU A 79 -10.25 9.38 -6.93
C LEU A 79 -9.53 9.51 -5.59
N GLN A 80 -9.63 10.68 -4.96
CA GLN A 80 -9.00 10.97 -3.67
C GLN A 80 -9.49 10.01 -2.58
N ASP A 81 -10.79 9.76 -2.50
CA ASP A 81 -11.40 8.84 -1.52
C ASP A 81 -10.89 7.41 -1.73
N SER A 82 -10.76 6.98 -2.99
CA SER A 82 -10.24 5.66 -3.34
C SER A 82 -8.76 5.50 -2.96
N ILE A 83 -7.94 6.53 -3.19
CA ILE A 83 -6.54 6.54 -2.75
C ILE A 83 -6.45 6.59 -1.22
N SER A 84 -7.28 7.40 -0.56
CA SER A 84 -7.34 7.50 0.91
C SER A 84 -7.70 6.16 1.55
N LYS A 85 -8.54 5.36 0.89
CA LYS A 85 -8.82 3.97 1.32
C LYS A 85 -7.55 3.11 1.27
N LEU A 86 -6.76 3.18 0.20
CA LEU A 86 -5.48 2.46 0.12
C LEU A 86 -4.49 2.91 1.20
N VAL A 87 -4.40 4.23 1.46
CA VAL A 87 -3.58 4.79 2.55
C VAL A 87 -4.01 4.21 3.90
N SER A 88 -5.31 4.17 4.17
CA SER A 88 -5.85 3.64 5.43
C SER A 88 -5.49 2.16 5.63
N GLU A 89 -5.62 1.33 4.59
CA GLU A 89 -5.25 -0.09 4.64
C GLU A 89 -3.74 -0.28 4.88
N LEU A 90 -2.90 0.53 4.24
CA LEU A 90 -1.45 0.53 4.50
C LEU A 90 -1.12 1.01 5.92
N GLY A 91 -1.91 1.91 6.49
CA GLY A 91 -1.79 2.31 7.90
C GLY A 91 -2.03 1.14 8.85
N GLN A 92 -3.02 0.30 8.56
CA GLN A 92 -3.27 -0.93 9.34
C GLN A 92 -2.13 -1.94 9.22
N ILE A 93 -1.63 -2.16 7.99
CA ILE A 93 -0.46 -3.03 7.78
C ILE A 93 0.76 -2.48 8.53
N SER A 94 0.98 -1.16 8.49
CA SER A 94 2.08 -0.53 9.21
C SER A 94 2.00 -0.76 10.71
N ALA A 95 0.81 -0.63 11.31
CA ALA A 95 0.62 -0.92 12.74
C ALA A 95 0.93 -2.39 13.06
N GLN A 96 0.43 -3.32 12.24
CA GLN A 96 0.70 -4.76 12.41
C GLN A 96 2.20 -5.11 12.27
N VAL A 97 2.92 -4.43 11.36
CA VAL A 97 4.37 -4.59 11.22
C VAL A 97 5.06 -4.09 12.49
N THR A 98 4.67 -2.93 13.02
CA THR A 98 5.22 -2.40 14.27
C THR A 98 4.97 -3.35 15.45
N ASP A 99 3.77 -3.90 15.58
CA ASP A 99 3.45 -4.89 16.63
C ASP A 99 4.35 -6.13 16.53
N PHE A 100 4.58 -6.61 15.30
CA PHE A 100 5.50 -7.72 15.04
C PHE A 100 6.95 -7.41 15.39
N GLU A 101 7.41 -6.19 15.11
CA GLU A 101 8.77 -5.76 15.49
C GLU A 101 8.93 -5.64 17.00
N ILE A 102 7.91 -5.15 17.70
CA ILE A 102 7.89 -5.07 19.16
C ILE A 102 7.99 -6.48 19.76
N GLU A 103 7.22 -7.44 19.26
CA GLU A 103 7.29 -8.84 19.71
C GLU A 103 8.69 -9.45 19.47
N CYS A 104 9.29 -9.18 18.30
CA CYS A 104 10.66 -9.61 18.01
C CYS A 104 11.68 -9.02 18.99
N LEU A 105 11.52 -7.75 19.37
CA LEU A 105 12.39 -7.09 20.35
C LEU A 105 12.20 -7.70 21.76
N HIS A 106 10.97 -8.00 22.15
CA HIS A 106 10.70 -8.68 23.42
C HIS A 106 11.39 -10.04 23.51
N LEU A 107 11.29 -10.86 22.45
CA LEU A 107 12.01 -12.12 22.34
C LEU A 107 13.53 -11.94 22.51
N CYS A 108 14.14 -10.99 21.77
CA CYS A 108 15.58 -10.74 21.84
C CYS A 108 16.02 -10.31 23.25
N ASN A 109 15.23 -9.45 23.90
CA ASN A 109 15.50 -8.96 25.25
C ASN A 109 15.42 -10.09 26.28
N GLU A 110 14.40 -10.95 26.20
CA GLU A 110 14.28 -12.08 27.12
C GLU A 110 15.38 -13.13 26.91
N GLN A 111 15.76 -13.40 25.65
CA GLN A 111 16.88 -14.30 25.34
C GLN A 111 18.25 -13.71 25.71
N GLN A 112 18.31 -12.42 26.08
CA GLN A 112 19.55 -11.67 26.28
C GLN A 112 20.46 -11.71 25.04
N GLN A 113 19.87 -11.81 23.86
CA GLN A 113 20.57 -11.84 22.58
C GLN A 113 20.53 -10.45 21.95
N THR A 114 21.68 -9.98 21.45
CA THR A 114 21.76 -8.72 20.70
C THR A 114 21.31 -8.86 19.26
N LYS A 115 21.21 -10.08 18.75
CA LYS A 115 20.85 -10.38 17.36
C LYS A 115 19.54 -11.13 17.32
N THR A 116 18.62 -10.60 16.51
CA THR A 116 17.39 -11.30 16.16
C THR A 116 17.72 -12.56 15.36
N PRO A 117 17.02 -13.69 15.58
CA PRO A 117 17.15 -14.89 14.76
C PRO A 117 17.10 -14.58 13.26
N ALA A 118 17.91 -15.30 12.47
CA ALA A 118 18.08 -15.00 11.04
C ALA A 118 16.76 -15.08 10.27
N ALA A 119 15.91 -16.06 10.58
CA ALA A 119 14.59 -16.23 9.97
C ALA A 119 13.69 -15.01 10.22
N LEU A 120 13.64 -14.52 11.47
CA LEU A 120 12.87 -13.32 11.82
C LEU A 120 13.43 -12.07 11.14
N THR A 121 14.76 -11.94 11.07
CA THR A 121 15.41 -10.83 10.35
C THR A 121 15.01 -10.81 8.88
N GLU A 122 14.95 -11.98 8.23
CA GLU A 122 14.49 -12.09 6.85
C GLU A 122 13.04 -11.62 6.68
N PHE A 123 12.13 -12.06 7.56
CA PHE A 123 10.72 -11.63 7.50
C PHE A 123 10.55 -10.15 7.81
N ARG A 124 11.29 -9.60 8.77
CA ARG A 124 11.29 -8.16 9.08
C ARG A 124 11.72 -7.34 7.86
N ASN A 125 12.86 -7.68 7.26
CA ASN A 125 13.34 -6.99 6.06
C ASN A 125 12.33 -7.10 4.91
N PHE A 126 11.73 -8.28 4.71
CA PHE A 126 10.67 -8.46 3.73
C PHE A 126 9.48 -7.53 3.98
N LEU A 127 8.96 -7.49 5.21
CA LEU A 127 7.80 -6.68 5.58
C LEU A 127 8.10 -5.18 5.45
N GLU A 128 9.22 -4.73 5.99
CA GLU A 128 9.63 -3.32 5.95
C GLU A 128 9.79 -2.83 4.49
N GLU A 129 10.54 -3.58 3.68
CA GLU A 129 10.78 -3.20 2.30
C GLU A 129 9.51 -3.26 1.45
N SER A 130 8.66 -4.26 1.67
CA SER A 130 7.36 -4.37 0.98
C SER A 130 6.43 -3.23 1.37
N LEU A 131 6.30 -2.94 2.67
CA LEU A 131 5.47 -1.85 3.17
C LEU A 131 5.94 -0.49 2.62
N LYS A 132 7.25 -0.23 2.69
CA LYS A 132 7.85 1.00 2.15
C LYS A 132 7.57 1.16 0.67
N LEU A 133 7.65 0.08 -0.10
CA LEU A 133 7.37 0.08 -1.53
C LEU A 133 5.91 0.44 -1.82
N LEU A 134 4.97 -0.19 -1.10
CA LEU A 134 3.54 0.09 -1.24
C LEU A 134 3.17 1.50 -0.79
N GLN A 135 3.74 1.97 0.32
CA GLN A 135 3.54 3.35 0.80
C GLN A 135 4.08 4.38 -0.18
N ASN A 136 5.26 4.15 -0.75
CA ASN A 136 5.81 5.03 -1.77
C ASN A 136 4.91 5.08 -3.00
N GLN A 137 4.40 3.92 -3.47
CA GLN A 137 3.48 3.87 -4.60
C GLN A 137 2.24 4.76 -4.35
N VAL A 138 1.58 4.59 -3.20
CA VAL A 138 0.38 5.36 -2.87
C VAL A 138 0.70 6.85 -2.73
N LYS A 139 1.86 7.20 -2.19
CA LYS A 139 2.32 8.60 -2.09
C LYS A 139 2.54 9.23 -3.47
N TYR A 140 3.08 8.48 -4.44
CA TYR A 140 3.19 8.97 -5.81
C TYR A 140 1.82 9.12 -6.49
N LEU A 141 0.87 8.22 -6.23
CA LEU A 141 -0.52 8.37 -6.67
C LEU A 141 -1.18 9.64 -6.12
N GLU A 142 -1.00 9.95 -4.83
CA GLU A 142 -1.48 11.21 -4.23
C GLU A 142 -0.86 12.43 -4.92
N LEU A 143 0.45 12.38 -5.16
CA LEU A 143 1.20 13.47 -5.79
C LEU A 143 0.74 13.69 -7.23
N HIS A 144 0.64 12.66 -8.07
CA HIS A 144 0.18 12.81 -9.45
C HIS A 144 -1.31 13.10 -9.55
N LEU A 145 -2.15 12.60 -8.62
CA LEU A 145 -3.54 13.03 -8.54
C LEU A 145 -3.63 14.54 -8.29
N SER A 146 -2.79 15.11 -7.41
CA SER A 146 -2.79 16.55 -7.16
C SER A 146 -2.53 17.39 -8.42
N GLN A 147 -1.75 16.87 -9.37
CA GLN A 147 -1.49 17.51 -10.67
C GLN A 147 -2.71 17.47 -11.60
N LEU A 148 -3.61 16.51 -11.41
CA LEU A 148 -4.86 16.37 -12.16
C LEU A 148 -6.01 17.21 -11.58
N GLN A 149 -5.75 18.06 -10.58
CA GLN A 149 -6.83 18.88 -9.99
C GLN A 149 -7.54 19.73 -11.06
N PRO A 150 -8.87 19.91 -10.95
CA PRO A 150 -9.67 20.61 -11.96
C PRO A 150 -9.22 22.04 -12.29
N LYS A 151 -8.55 22.70 -11.34
CA LYS A 151 -8.05 24.08 -11.50
C LYS A 151 -6.79 24.15 -12.36
N PHE A 152 -6.06 23.05 -12.49
CA PHE A 152 -4.83 22.99 -13.26
C PHE A 152 -5.14 22.47 -14.66
N SER A 153 -4.57 23.15 -15.67
CA SER A 153 -4.54 22.60 -17.04
C SER A 153 -3.50 21.49 -17.09
N ALA A 154 -3.87 20.32 -16.58
CA ALA A 154 -2.97 19.19 -16.50
C ALA A 154 -2.57 18.71 -17.91
N PRO A 155 -1.27 18.61 -18.23
CA PRO A 155 -0.83 17.99 -19.46
C PRO A 155 -1.17 16.50 -19.45
N GLU A 156 -1.24 15.89 -20.63
CA GLU A 156 -1.42 14.44 -20.78
C GLU A 156 -0.32 13.65 -20.06
N SER A 157 0.89 14.20 -19.96
CA SER A 157 1.99 13.57 -19.21
C SER A 157 1.64 13.34 -17.73
N SER A 158 0.88 14.22 -17.08
CA SER A 158 0.45 14.02 -15.69
C SER A 158 -0.55 12.87 -15.54
N LEU A 159 -1.40 12.65 -16.55
CA LEU A 159 -2.30 11.51 -16.60
C LEU A 159 -1.51 10.21 -16.78
N GLU A 160 -0.53 10.21 -17.68
CA GLU A 160 0.30 9.03 -17.91
C GLU A 160 1.19 8.70 -16.69
N SER A 161 1.72 9.70 -16.00
CA SER A 161 2.43 9.49 -14.72
C SER A 161 1.51 8.92 -13.63
N PHE A 162 0.27 9.40 -13.53
CA PHE A 162 -0.70 8.81 -12.60
C PHE A 162 -1.00 7.35 -12.95
N LYS A 163 -1.19 7.03 -14.23
CA LYS A 163 -1.45 5.66 -14.68
C LYS A 163 -0.26 4.72 -14.47
N SER A 164 0.97 5.19 -14.71
CA SER A 164 2.16 4.38 -14.48
C SER A 164 2.27 3.98 -13.02
N ASP A 165 1.93 4.89 -12.11
CA ASP A 165 2.01 4.61 -10.66
C ASP A 165 0.91 3.69 -10.15
N LEU A 166 -0.18 3.49 -10.90
CA LEU A 166 -1.20 2.49 -10.53
C LEU A 166 -0.64 1.07 -10.56
N GLN A 167 0.37 0.84 -11.39
CA GLN A 167 1.05 -0.44 -11.52
C GLN A 167 2.29 -0.46 -10.62
N LEU A 168 2.51 -1.59 -9.95
CA LEU A 168 3.79 -1.82 -9.30
C LEU A 168 4.78 -2.32 -10.35
N PRO A 169 6.07 -1.98 -10.24
CA PRO A 169 7.09 -2.61 -11.05
C PRO A 169 7.03 -4.14 -10.89
N GLU A 170 7.11 -4.89 -11.98
CA GLU A 170 7.06 -6.36 -11.96
C GLU A 170 8.06 -6.99 -10.95
N PRO A 171 9.32 -6.50 -10.81
CA PRO A 171 10.24 -7.03 -9.79
C PRO A 171 9.72 -6.83 -8.35
N ALA A 172 8.98 -5.74 -8.10
CA ALA A 172 8.37 -5.48 -6.81
C ALA A 172 7.21 -6.44 -6.53
N GLU A 173 6.32 -6.65 -7.50
CA GLU A 173 5.20 -7.60 -7.37
C GLU A 173 5.70 -9.02 -7.16
N ALA A 174 6.72 -9.44 -7.91
CA ALA A 174 7.35 -10.74 -7.76
C ALA A 174 7.96 -10.92 -6.36
N ARG A 175 8.67 -9.91 -5.87
CA ARG A 175 9.26 -9.93 -4.52
C ARG A 175 8.19 -10.06 -3.44
N ILE A 176 7.12 -9.27 -3.53
CA ILE A 176 6.02 -9.31 -2.57
C ILE A 176 5.37 -10.69 -2.58
N THR A 177 5.05 -11.20 -3.77
CA THR A 177 4.42 -12.52 -3.95
C THR A 177 5.29 -13.65 -3.37
N LEU A 178 6.61 -13.60 -3.62
CA LEU A 178 7.54 -14.62 -3.12
C LEU A 178 7.67 -14.57 -1.59
N GLY A 179 7.74 -13.40 -0.98
CA GLY A 179 7.78 -13.29 0.49
C GLY A 179 6.48 -13.73 1.16
N LEU A 180 5.33 -13.41 0.56
CA LEU A 180 4.02 -13.90 1.02
C LEU A 180 3.92 -15.43 0.94
N ALA A 181 4.46 -16.04 -0.12
CA ALA A 181 4.52 -17.50 -0.26
C ALA A 181 5.47 -18.14 0.76
N LYS A 182 6.57 -17.47 1.14
CA LYS A 182 7.45 -17.92 2.22
C LYS A 182 6.74 -17.95 3.57
N ILE A 183 5.92 -16.94 3.87
CA ILE A 183 5.13 -16.91 5.11
C ILE A 183 4.11 -18.05 5.15
N GLU A 184 3.46 -18.37 4.04
CA GLU A 184 2.51 -19.51 3.97
C GLU A 184 3.18 -20.84 4.30
N ARG A 185 4.44 -21.01 3.88
CA ARG A 185 5.20 -22.23 4.15
C ARG A 185 5.48 -22.46 5.63
N LEU A 186 5.26 -21.48 6.52
CA LEU A 186 5.41 -21.65 7.96
C LEU A 186 4.47 -22.70 8.55
N SER A 187 3.37 -23.07 7.87
CA SER A 187 2.55 -24.21 8.28
C SER A 187 3.28 -25.55 8.18
N SER A 188 4.22 -25.67 7.24
CA SER A 188 4.97 -26.89 6.95
C SER A 188 6.41 -26.83 7.49
N PHE A 189 6.96 -25.62 7.59
CA PHE A 189 8.32 -25.35 8.02
C PHE A 189 8.27 -24.24 9.09
N PRO A 190 8.04 -24.60 10.36
CA PRO A 190 7.86 -23.62 11.43
C PRO A 190 9.13 -22.79 11.64
N LEU A 191 8.98 -21.64 12.30
CA LEU A 191 10.10 -20.74 12.58
C LEU A 191 11.18 -21.46 13.42
N THR A 192 12.44 -21.31 12.99
CA THR A 192 13.61 -21.67 13.76
C THR A 192 14.11 -20.42 14.51
N LEU A 193 13.87 -20.41 15.83
CA LEU A 193 14.30 -19.34 16.75
C LEU A 193 15.58 -19.72 17.50
#